data_AF-A0A3N5Y954-F1
#
_entry.id   AF-A0A3N5Y954-F1
#
_cell.length_a   1.000
_cell.length_b   1.000
_cell.length_c   1.000
_cell.angle_alpha   90.00
_cell.angle_beta   90.00
_cell.angle_gamma   90.00
#
_symmetry.space_group_name_H-M   'P 1'
#
loop_
_entity.id
_entity.type
_entity.pdbx_description
1 polymer ?
#
loop_
_entity_poly.entity_id
_entity_poly.type
_entity_poly.pdbx_seq_one_letter_code
_entity_poly.pdbx_strand_id
1 'polypeptide(L)'
;MKRDVKMNRRIVLAFLIYLLIIPSVLSCAPVNVPSSTASAYTGDNFTTWEDARLGVFIHWSHSSQQGVEVSWPLVGGTSTMPYCENMTVEQYQSSAATFNPQKWDPVAMAQLFKKTGIQYAVMTSKHHDGYAMYDTKLSDFSVMNSPVHKDLVRGYVNAMR
;
A
#
# COMPACT_ATOMS: atom_id res chain seq x y z
N MET A 1 -77.79 -2.15 22.88
CA MET A 1 -77.86 -3.13 21.78
C MET A 1 -76.48 -3.25 21.14
N LYS A 2 -75.63 -4.18 21.62
CA LYS A 2 -74.29 -4.44 21.06
C LYS A 2 -74.46 -5.33 19.82
N ARG A 3 -74.03 -4.88 18.64
CA ARG A 3 -74.02 -5.69 17.43
C ARG A 3 -72.73 -6.49 17.39
N ASP A 4 -72.82 -7.80 17.62
CA ASP A 4 -71.72 -8.73 17.40
C ASP A 4 -71.41 -8.80 15.89
N VAL A 5 -70.26 -8.27 15.50
CA VAL A 5 -69.73 -8.47 14.14
C VAL A 5 -69.07 -9.85 14.11
N LYS A 6 -69.80 -10.85 13.62
CA LYS A 6 -69.24 -12.18 13.32
C LYS A 6 -68.32 -12.06 12.10
N MET A 7 -67.03 -11.83 12.35
CA MET A 7 -66.02 -11.80 11.29
C MET A 7 -65.80 -13.20 10.74
N ASN A 8 -65.96 -13.34 9.42
CA ASN A 8 -66.00 -14.62 8.75
C ASN A 8 -64.59 -15.25 8.73
N ARG A 9 -64.39 -16.40 9.41
CA ARG A 9 -63.08 -17.05 9.58
C ARG A 9 -62.34 -17.34 8.26
N ARG A 10 -63.10 -17.51 7.17
CA ARG A 10 -62.54 -17.70 5.81
C ARG A 10 -61.89 -16.42 5.25
N ILE A 11 -62.39 -15.25 5.62
CA ILE A 11 -61.82 -13.95 5.20
C ILE A 11 -60.54 -13.69 5.99
N VAL A 12 -60.52 -13.98 7.30
CA VAL A 12 -59.32 -13.81 8.14
C VAL A 12 -58.18 -14.74 7.68
N LEU A 13 -58.48 -16.00 7.34
CA LEU A 13 -57.46 -16.91 6.80
C LEU A 13 -56.95 -16.48 5.40
N ALA A 14 -57.82 -15.97 4.53
CA ALA A 14 -57.40 -15.49 3.22
C ALA A 14 -56.46 -14.28 3.31
N PHE A 15 -56.69 -13.36 4.26
CA PHE A 15 -55.78 -12.24 4.52
C PHE A 15 -54.43 -12.67 5.12
N LEU A 16 -54.41 -13.68 6.00
CA LEU A 16 -53.17 -14.19 6.59
C LEU A 16 -52.32 -14.99 5.58
N ILE A 17 -52.93 -15.71 4.66
CA ILE A 17 -52.22 -16.40 3.58
C ILE A 17 -51.68 -15.40 2.55
N TYR A 18 -52.42 -14.32 2.26
CA TYR A 18 -51.96 -13.27 1.35
C TYR A 18 -50.74 -12.50 1.89
N LEU A 19 -50.59 -12.37 3.20
CA LEU A 19 -49.43 -11.73 3.83
C LEU A 19 -48.15 -12.60 3.83
N LEU A 20 -48.28 -13.92 3.65
CA LEU A 20 -47.15 -14.87 3.69
C LEU A 20 -46.54 -15.16 2.31
N ILE A 21 -47.13 -14.67 1.21
CA ILE A 21 -46.65 -14.90 -0.17
C ILE A 21 -46.29 -13.57 -0.85
N ILE A 22 -45.79 -12.59 -0.10
CA ILE A 22 -45.03 -11.49 -0.71
C ILE A 22 -43.58 -11.95 -0.73
N PRO A 23 -43.04 -12.46 -1.86
CA PRO A 23 -41.60 -12.56 -1.98
C PRO A 23 -41.07 -11.13 -1.87
N SER A 24 -40.26 -10.88 -0.85
CA SER A 24 -39.42 -9.70 -0.76
C SER A 24 -38.48 -9.71 -1.96
N VAL A 25 -38.96 -9.21 -3.10
CA VAL A 25 -38.11 -8.76 -4.18
C VAL A 25 -37.36 -7.55 -3.65
N LEU A 26 -36.29 -7.84 -2.91
CA LEU A 26 -35.16 -6.94 -2.80
C LEU A 26 -34.72 -6.70 -4.24
N SER A 27 -35.23 -5.62 -4.83
CA SER A 27 -34.66 -5.06 -6.03
C SER A 27 -33.23 -4.70 -5.66
N CYS A 28 -32.29 -5.59 -5.95
CA CYS A 28 -30.93 -5.21 -6.23
C CYS A 28 -31.01 -4.33 -7.50
N ALA A 29 -31.47 -3.10 -7.33
CA ALA A 29 -31.18 -2.08 -8.31
C ALA A 29 -29.66 -2.07 -8.40
N PRO A 30 -29.06 -2.30 -9.59
CA PRO A 30 -27.62 -2.14 -9.72
C PRO A 30 -27.32 -0.73 -9.23
N VAL A 31 -26.51 -0.63 -8.17
CA VAL A 31 -25.91 0.66 -7.82
C VAL A 31 -25.15 1.04 -9.07
N ASN A 32 -25.64 2.07 -9.75
CA ASN A 32 -24.99 2.65 -10.90
C ASN A 32 -23.77 3.40 -10.33
N VAL A 33 -22.74 2.64 -9.92
CA VAL A 33 -21.41 3.19 -9.74
C VAL A 33 -21.10 3.74 -11.12
N PRO A 34 -20.93 5.06 -11.28
CA PRO A 34 -20.46 5.59 -12.54
C PRO A 34 -19.22 4.77 -12.84
N SER A 35 -19.26 3.97 -13.91
CA SER A 35 -18.05 3.42 -14.47
C SER A 35 -17.30 4.68 -14.83
N SER A 36 -16.39 5.12 -13.94
CA SER A 36 -15.41 6.10 -14.34
C SER A 36 -14.79 5.39 -15.52
N THR A 37 -15.06 5.88 -16.72
CA THR A 37 -14.29 5.54 -17.89
C THR A 37 -12.90 6.00 -17.50
N ALA A 38 -12.17 5.11 -16.83
CA ALA A 38 -10.75 5.25 -16.64
C ALA A 38 -10.27 5.27 -18.08
N SER A 39 -10.03 6.50 -18.56
CA SER A 39 -9.45 6.72 -19.87
C SER A 39 -8.27 5.79 -19.98
N ALA A 40 -8.17 5.09 -21.11
CA ALA A 40 -6.99 4.29 -21.40
C ALA A 40 -5.76 5.16 -21.14
N TYR A 41 -4.75 4.61 -20.47
CA TYR A 41 -3.51 5.31 -20.15
C TYR A 41 -2.90 5.92 -21.42
N THR A 42 -2.96 7.26 -21.55
CA THR A 42 -2.42 7.99 -22.71
C THR A 42 -1.01 8.56 -22.47
N GLY A 43 -0.43 8.31 -21.29
CA GLY A 43 0.92 8.77 -20.94
C GLY A 43 0.98 10.23 -20.45
N ASP A 44 1.86 10.42 -19.46
CA ASP A 44 2.60 11.61 -19.03
C ASP A 44 1.83 12.91 -18.67
N ASN A 45 0.49 12.97 -18.79
CA ASN A 45 -0.31 14.18 -18.52
C ASN A 45 -1.20 14.08 -17.26
N PHE A 46 -0.69 13.57 -16.14
CA PHE A 46 -1.39 13.74 -14.85
C PHE A 46 -0.90 15.03 -14.19
N THR A 47 -1.83 15.94 -13.91
CA THR A 47 -1.49 17.27 -13.33
C THR A 47 -1.71 17.32 -11.83
N THR A 48 -2.32 16.27 -11.26
CA THR A 48 -2.70 16.17 -9.85
C THR A 48 -2.33 14.80 -9.27
N TRP A 49 -2.22 14.73 -7.93
CA TRP A 49 -1.95 13.48 -7.22
C TRP A 49 -3.08 12.46 -7.42
N GLU A 50 -4.31 12.94 -7.51
CA GLU A 50 -5.52 12.13 -7.70
C GLU A 50 -5.53 11.43 -9.07
N ASP A 51 -5.01 12.09 -10.10
CA ASP A 51 -4.90 11.53 -11.45
C ASP A 51 -3.84 10.43 -11.56
N ALA A 52 -2.81 10.48 -10.72
CA ALA A 52 -1.71 9.52 -10.75
C ALA A 52 -2.18 8.08 -10.44
N ARG A 53 -3.16 7.92 -9.53
CA ARG A 53 -3.87 6.67 -9.16
C ARG A 53 -2.99 5.50 -8.68
N LEU A 54 -2.06 5.03 -9.48
CA LEU A 54 -1.19 3.88 -9.22
C LEU A 54 0.26 4.32 -9.00
N GLY A 55 0.81 3.93 -7.85
CA GLY A 55 2.21 4.12 -7.53
C GLY A 55 2.85 2.93 -6.86
N VAL A 56 4.17 3.04 -6.64
CA VAL A 56 4.98 2.02 -5.97
C VAL A 56 5.67 2.60 -4.75
N PHE A 57 5.74 1.83 -3.66
CA PHE A 57 6.49 2.19 -2.47
C PHE A 57 7.70 1.27 -2.32
N ILE A 58 8.89 1.85 -2.28
CA ILE A 58 10.18 1.20 -2.13
C ILE A 58 10.65 1.38 -0.69
N HIS A 59 10.58 0.30 0.11
CA HIS A 59 11.19 0.20 1.43
C HIS A 59 12.49 -0.58 1.29
N TRP A 60 13.62 0.10 1.51
CA TRP A 60 14.93 -0.49 1.30
C TRP A 60 15.99 0.25 2.11
N SER A 61 16.84 -0.49 2.81
CA SER A 61 17.97 0.04 3.58
C SER A 61 19.11 -0.99 3.67
N HIS A 62 20.13 -0.70 4.46
CA HIS A 62 21.23 -1.63 4.70
C HIS A 62 20.78 -3.00 5.23
N SER A 63 19.66 -3.08 5.96
CA SER A 63 19.16 -4.35 6.51
C SER A 63 18.71 -5.31 5.41
N SER A 64 18.33 -4.79 4.23
CA SER A 64 17.94 -5.61 3.09
C SER A 64 19.07 -6.53 2.61
N GLN A 65 20.34 -6.18 2.86
CA GLN A 65 21.48 -7.06 2.59
C GLN A 65 21.50 -8.30 3.50
N GLN A 66 20.95 -8.20 4.72
CA GLN A 66 20.83 -9.31 5.65
C GLN A 66 19.59 -10.17 5.38
N GLY A 67 18.68 -9.71 4.51
CA GLY A 67 17.41 -10.38 4.26
C GLY A 67 16.41 -10.26 5.40
N VAL A 68 16.53 -9.23 6.25
CA VAL A 68 15.62 -8.97 7.36
C VAL A 68 14.74 -7.75 7.09
N GLU A 69 13.62 -7.70 7.78
CA GLU A 69 12.65 -6.61 7.71
C GLU A 69 13.31 -5.25 8.09
N VAL A 70 12.86 -4.16 7.46
CA VAL A 70 13.35 -2.80 7.73
C VAL A 70 12.78 -2.25 9.04
N SER A 71 13.63 -2.22 10.07
CA SER A 71 13.52 -1.61 11.40
C SER A 71 12.65 -2.32 12.44
N TRP A 72 11.66 -3.13 12.06
CA TRP A 72 10.83 -3.81 13.06
C TRP A 72 11.58 -4.83 13.94
N PRO A 73 12.65 -5.51 13.47
CA PRO A 73 13.51 -6.31 14.33
C PRO A 73 14.05 -5.56 15.56
N LEU A 74 14.23 -4.23 15.49
CA LEU A 74 14.73 -3.41 16.59
C LEU A 74 13.72 -3.23 17.73
N VAL A 75 12.44 -3.52 17.50
CA VAL A 75 11.35 -3.31 18.47
C VAL A 75 10.66 -4.62 18.88
N GLY A 76 11.34 -5.76 18.73
CA GLY A 76 10.79 -7.08 19.07
C GLY A 76 10.34 -7.92 17.88
N GLY A 77 10.37 -7.37 16.67
CA GLY A 77 9.90 -8.05 15.47
C GLY A 77 8.38 -8.26 15.44
N THR A 78 7.90 -9.06 14.48
CA THR A 78 6.51 -9.51 14.43
C THR A 78 6.39 -10.88 13.77
N SER A 79 5.67 -11.80 14.41
CA SER A 79 5.41 -13.14 13.87
C SER A 79 4.48 -13.14 12.64
N THR A 80 3.82 -12.02 12.35
CA THR A 80 2.96 -11.87 11.19
C THR A 80 3.72 -11.54 9.90
N MET A 81 5.01 -11.21 10.00
CA MET A 81 5.85 -10.92 8.84
C MET A 81 7.06 -11.87 8.79
N PRO A 82 7.39 -12.40 7.60
CA PRO A 82 8.60 -13.19 7.44
C PRO A 82 9.83 -12.31 7.68
N TYR A 83 10.92 -12.92 8.16
CA TYR A 83 12.21 -12.25 8.37
C TYR A 83 12.18 -11.05 9.34
N CYS A 84 11.21 -11.04 10.25
CA CYS A 84 10.99 -9.98 11.23
C CYS A 84 11.13 -10.52 12.67
N GLU A 85 12.29 -11.12 12.96
CA GLU A 85 12.62 -11.63 14.29
C GLU A 85 13.29 -10.53 15.12
N ASN A 86 13.19 -10.62 16.45
CA ASN A 86 13.83 -9.67 17.35
C ASN A 86 15.37 -9.70 17.20
N MET A 87 15.99 -8.53 17.10
CA MET A 87 17.44 -8.38 16.95
C MET A 87 17.96 -7.31 17.91
N THR A 88 19.20 -7.45 18.38
CA THR A 88 19.87 -6.34 19.06
C THR A 88 20.19 -5.23 18.06
N VAL A 89 20.41 -4.01 18.56
CA VAL A 89 20.83 -2.87 17.73
C VAL A 89 22.14 -3.19 17.01
N GLU A 90 23.14 -3.79 17.67
CA GLU A 90 24.39 -4.14 17.00
C GLU A 90 24.20 -5.16 15.88
N GLN A 91 23.39 -6.20 16.12
CA GLN A 91 23.11 -7.21 15.09
C GLN A 91 22.44 -6.56 13.87
N TYR A 92 21.41 -5.75 14.10
CA TYR A 92 20.66 -5.10 13.04
C TYR A 92 21.53 -4.12 12.24
N GLN A 93 22.32 -3.29 12.92
CA GLN A 93 23.15 -2.26 12.27
C GLN A 93 24.46 -2.80 11.68
N SER A 94 24.81 -4.07 11.91
CA SER A 94 26.06 -4.69 11.45
C SER A 94 26.29 -4.60 9.93
N SER A 95 25.22 -4.53 9.12
CA SER A 95 25.36 -4.40 7.66
C SER A 95 25.57 -2.97 7.16
N ALA A 96 25.39 -1.94 7.99
CA ALA A 96 25.43 -0.55 7.56
C ALA A 96 26.77 -0.17 6.89
N ALA A 97 27.89 -0.49 7.55
CA ALA A 97 29.23 -0.18 7.05
C ALA A 97 29.64 -0.99 5.80
N THR A 98 28.93 -2.07 5.48
CA THR A 98 29.23 -2.92 4.31
C THR A 98 28.20 -2.80 3.20
N PHE A 99 27.17 -1.97 3.40
CA PHE A 99 26.06 -1.84 2.46
C PHE A 99 26.55 -1.43 1.07
N ASN A 100 26.37 -2.33 0.11
CA ASN A 100 26.90 -2.15 -1.24
C ASN A 100 26.04 -2.81 -2.35
N PRO A 101 24.96 -2.14 -2.78
CA PRO A 101 24.07 -2.64 -3.81
C PRO A 101 24.65 -2.52 -5.22
N GLN A 102 25.44 -3.52 -5.63
CA GLN A 102 26.15 -3.56 -6.92
C GLN A 102 25.25 -3.52 -8.16
N LYS A 103 23.96 -3.83 -8.02
CA LYS A 103 22.96 -3.83 -9.11
C LYS A 103 21.98 -2.66 -9.02
N TRP A 104 22.30 -1.63 -8.23
CA TRP A 104 21.47 -0.44 -8.14
C TRP A 104 21.45 0.33 -9.46
N ASP A 105 20.29 0.34 -10.12
CA ASP A 105 20.06 1.07 -11.37
C ASP A 105 18.68 1.77 -11.32
N PRO A 106 18.63 3.02 -10.86
CA PRO A 106 17.37 3.75 -10.74
C PRO A 106 16.77 4.10 -12.11
N VAL A 107 17.57 4.15 -13.18
CA VAL A 107 17.09 4.42 -14.54
C VAL A 107 16.35 3.20 -15.07
N ALA A 108 16.90 2.00 -14.89
CA ALA A 108 16.20 0.76 -15.25
C ALA A 108 14.89 0.60 -14.46
N MET A 109 14.87 0.96 -13.17
CA MET A 109 13.62 0.97 -12.38
C MET A 109 12.59 1.95 -12.95
N ALA A 110 12.99 3.19 -13.27
CA ALA A 110 12.09 4.19 -13.82
C ALA A 110 11.50 3.74 -15.18
N GLN A 111 12.33 3.15 -16.05
CA GLN A 111 11.89 2.57 -17.31
C GLN A 111 10.88 1.43 -17.10
N LEU A 112 11.13 0.56 -16.12
CA LEU A 112 10.20 -0.51 -15.77
C LEU A 112 8.87 0.05 -15.27
N PHE A 113 8.90 1.04 -14.37
CA PHE A 113 7.70 1.67 -13.83
C PHE A 113 6.86 2.35 -14.92
N LYS A 114 7.51 3.09 -15.84
CA LYS A 114 6.84 3.68 -16.99
C LYS A 114 6.19 2.61 -17.87
N LYS A 115 6.88 1.50 -18.11
CA LYS A 115 6.37 0.38 -18.91
C LYS A 115 5.18 -0.33 -18.26
N THR A 116 5.08 -0.35 -16.93
CA THR A 116 3.99 -0.99 -16.19
C THR A 116 2.84 -0.04 -15.84
N GLY A 117 2.92 1.23 -16.24
CA GLY A 117 1.88 2.23 -15.99
C GLY A 117 1.89 2.82 -14.57
N ILE A 118 2.97 2.62 -13.81
CA ILE A 118 3.17 3.28 -12.51
C ILE A 118 3.39 4.78 -12.75
N GLN A 119 2.61 5.62 -12.07
CA GLN A 119 2.65 7.08 -12.24
C GLN A 119 3.50 7.81 -11.20
N TYR A 120 3.67 7.20 -10.03
CA TYR A 120 4.54 7.75 -8.99
C TYR A 120 5.28 6.65 -8.24
N ALA A 121 6.42 7.01 -7.68
CA ALA A 121 7.17 6.15 -6.79
C ALA A 121 7.48 6.92 -5.49
N VAL A 122 7.48 6.19 -4.38
CA VAL A 122 7.90 6.70 -3.07
C VAL A 122 9.05 5.81 -2.61
N MET A 123 10.17 6.40 -2.23
CA MET A 123 11.32 5.68 -1.67
C MET A 123 11.62 6.18 -0.27
N THR A 124 11.89 5.26 0.65
CA THR A 124 12.34 5.60 2.00
C THR A 124 13.69 6.33 1.95
N SER A 125 13.69 7.64 2.25
CA SER A 125 14.93 8.41 2.41
C SER A 125 15.68 8.04 3.69
N LYS A 126 14.93 7.71 4.74
CA LYS A 126 15.37 7.18 6.02
C LYS A 126 14.17 6.47 6.67
N HIS A 127 14.36 5.28 7.23
CA HIS A 127 13.31 4.57 7.98
C HIS A 127 13.50 4.76 9.50
N HIS A 128 12.76 4.00 10.33
CA HIS A 128 12.86 4.07 11.79
C HIS A 128 14.21 3.56 12.33
N ASP A 129 14.97 2.80 11.55
CA ASP A 129 16.34 2.39 11.84
C ASP A 129 17.33 3.57 11.90
N GLY A 130 16.98 4.69 11.26
CA GLY A 130 17.75 5.92 11.28
C GLY A 130 18.83 6.00 10.19
N TYR A 131 19.01 4.97 9.36
CA TYR A 131 20.03 4.96 8.32
C TYR A 131 19.62 5.86 7.14
N ALA A 132 20.35 6.95 6.92
CA ALA A 132 20.04 7.88 5.85
C ALA A 132 20.55 7.38 4.49
N MET A 133 19.65 7.24 3.52
CA MET A 133 19.96 6.83 2.14
C MET A 133 20.43 7.99 1.24
N TYR A 134 20.70 9.15 1.84
CA TYR A 134 21.10 10.40 1.20
C TYR A 134 22.30 11.03 1.92
N ASP A 135 22.94 11.99 1.26
CA ASP A 135 24.06 12.74 1.82
C ASP A 135 23.55 13.77 2.85
N THR A 136 23.62 13.40 4.13
CA THR A 136 23.20 14.23 5.26
C THR A 136 24.40 14.77 6.03
N LYS A 137 24.29 16.01 6.52
CA LYS A 137 25.31 16.64 7.38
C LYS A 137 25.04 16.45 8.87
N LEU A 138 23.97 15.73 9.23
CA LEU A 138 23.45 15.67 10.59
C LEU A 138 23.83 14.38 11.34
N SER A 139 24.33 13.35 10.65
CA SER A 139 24.66 12.06 11.23
C SER A 139 25.64 11.28 10.35
N ASP A 140 26.55 10.54 10.98
CA ASP A 140 27.43 9.59 10.30
C ASP A 140 26.71 8.27 9.97
N PHE A 141 25.50 8.03 10.49
CA PHE A 141 24.74 6.84 10.16
C PHE A 141 24.00 7.02 8.82
N SER A 142 24.76 6.98 7.73
CA SER A 142 24.27 7.20 6.37
C SER A 142 25.03 6.39 5.32
N VAL A 143 24.47 6.35 4.11
CA VAL A 143 25.07 5.73 2.91
C VAL A 143 26.43 6.32 2.52
N MET A 144 26.75 7.52 2.99
CA MET A 144 28.07 8.13 2.77
C MET A 144 29.18 7.40 3.54
N ASN A 145 28.84 6.67 4.60
CA ASN A 145 29.80 5.86 5.38
C ASN A 145 29.76 4.37 5.03
N SER A 146 29.30 4.04 3.82
CA SER A 146 29.36 2.71 3.22
C SER A 146 30.17 2.72 1.91
N PRO A 147 30.50 1.55 1.32
CA PRO A 147 31.18 1.48 0.02
C PRO A 147 30.46 2.20 -1.13
N VAL A 148 29.18 2.54 -0.97
CA VAL A 148 28.42 3.30 -1.97
C VAL A 148 28.95 4.71 -2.11
N HIS A 149 29.21 5.38 -0.98
CA HIS A 149 29.73 6.76 -0.87
C HIS A 149 29.06 7.76 -1.83
N LYS A 150 27.74 7.61 -2.05
CA LYS A 150 26.94 8.40 -2.99
C LYS A 150 25.52 8.56 -2.45
N ASP A 151 24.92 9.69 -2.76
CA ASP A 151 23.52 9.99 -2.47
C ASP A 151 22.56 9.16 -3.35
N LEU A 152 22.05 8.05 -2.80
CA LEU A 152 21.16 7.14 -3.53
C LEU A 152 19.78 7.76 -3.76
N VAL A 153 19.27 8.55 -2.82
CA VAL A 153 17.99 9.26 -2.97
C VAL A 153 18.08 10.26 -4.12
N ARG A 154 19.18 11.01 -4.26
CA ARG A 154 19.38 11.92 -5.39
C ARG A 154 19.44 11.18 -6.72
N GLY A 155 20.17 10.05 -6.77
CA GLY A 155 20.19 9.18 -7.95
C GLY A 155 18.79 8.68 -8.34
N TYR A 156 17.99 8.28 -7.35
CA TYR A 156 16.59 7.89 -7.52
C TYR A 156 15.72 9.04 -8.03
N VAL A 157 15.74 10.20 -7.37
CA VAL A 157 14.92 11.37 -7.76
C VAL A 157 15.25 11.83 -9.18
N ASN A 158 16.53 11.84 -9.56
CA ASN A 158 16.96 12.22 -10.91
C ASN A 158 16.47 11.24 -11.98
N ALA A 159 16.31 9.95 -11.66
CA ALA A 159 15.84 8.96 -12.61
C ALA A 159 14.30 8.94 -12.75
N MET A 160 13.58 9.33 -11.69
CA MET A 160 12.11 9.28 -11.64
C MET A 160 11.44 10.55 -12.18
N ARG A 161 12.19 11.61 -12.42
CA ARG A 161 11.73 12.90 -12.98
C ARG A 161 12.10 12.99 -14.46
#